data_AF-A0A410MG85-F1
#
_entry.id   AF-A0A410MG85-F1
#
_cell.length_a   1.000
_cell.length_b   1.000
_cell.length_c   1.000
_cell.angle_alpha   90.00
_cell.angle_beta   90.00
_cell.angle_gamma   90.00
#
_symmetry.space_group_name_H-M   'P 1'
#
loop_
_entity.id
_entity.type
_entity.pdbx_description
1 polymer ?
#
loop_
_entity_poly.entity_id
_entity_poly.type
_entity_poly.pdbx_seq_one_letter_code
_entity_poly.pdbx_strand_id
1 'polypeptide(L)'
;MSELTSEQHHMLEQYDQLLNTISEGLEYLENNITEEAPPQTQQVFEDMLLGLEQVSRSHDQMGILFEEREEVQPLIVDFHEIVQLLQGWFELGTNEEKRRLLVEKVVPAYETWRTQMQAFVKPYIAH
;
A
#
# COMPACT_ATOMS: atom_id res chain seq x y z
N MET A 1 -15.75 -20.14 11.87
CA MET A 1 -14.44 -19.75 11.31
C MET A 1 -13.48 -20.90 11.51
N SER A 2 -12.97 -21.48 10.43
CA SER A 2 -11.80 -22.36 10.51
C SER A 2 -10.65 -21.55 11.07
N GLU A 3 -9.91 -22.10 12.04
CA GLU A 3 -8.66 -21.50 12.48
C GLU A 3 -7.73 -21.33 11.27
N LEU A 4 -7.06 -20.18 11.19
CA LEU A 4 -6.10 -19.90 10.14
C LEU A 4 -4.93 -20.88 10.25
N THR A 5 -4.39 -21.31 9.11
CA THR A 5 -3.19 -22.15 9.09
C THR A 5 -1.97 -21.29 9.42
N SER A 6 -0.88 -21.92 9.87
CA SER A 6 0.39 -21.21 10.10
C SER A 6 0.90 -20.48 8.84
N GLU A 7 0.64 -21.05 7.65
CA GLU A 7 0.98 -20.40 6.37
C GLU A 7 0.14 -19.13 6.14
N GLN A 8 -1.14 -19.16 6.50
CA GLN A 8 -2.02 -17.99 6.40
C GLN A 8 -1.62 -16.90 7.40
N HIS A 9 -1.27 -17.27 8.64
CA HIS A 9 -0.72 -16.33 9.61
C HIS A 9 0.55 -15.65 9.10
N HIS A 10 1.49 -16.43 8.57
CA HIS A 10 2.73 -15.89 8.02
C HIS A 10 2.50 -14.97 6.81
N MET A 11 1.55 -15.32 5.94
CA MET A 11 1.16 -14.45 4.83
C MET A 11 0.64 -13.09 5.35
N LEU A 12 -0.18 -13.08 6.40
CA LEU A 12 -0.70 -11.84 7.00
C LEU A 12 0.40 -11.00 7.66
N GLU A 13 1.40 -11.62 8.28
CA GLU A 13 2.60 -10.93 8.80
C GLU A 13 3.39 -10.25 7.69
N GLN A 14 3.68 -10.99 6.61
CA GLN A 14 4.40 -10.45 5.45
C GLN A 14 3.61 -9.32 4.79
N TYR A 15 2.29 -9.47 4.73
CA TYR A 15 1.38 -8.44 4.23
C TYR A 15 1.47 -7.16 5.10
N ASP A 16 1.31 -7.26 6.42
CA ASP A 16 1.42 -6.11 7.34
C ASP A 16 2.80 -5.42 7.24
N GLN A 17 3.87 -6.21 7.12
CA GLN A 17 5.22 -5.68 6.93
C GLN A 17 5.36 -4.94 5.59
N LEU A 18 4.83 -5.50 4.50
CA LEU A 18 4.85 -4.87 3.18
C LEU A 18 4.12 -3.52 3.20
N LEU A 19 3.00 -3.41 3.92
CA LEU A 19 2.30 -2.13 4.09
C LEU A 19 3.17 -1.07 4.77
N ASN A 20 4.00 -1.47 5.74
CA ASN A 20 4.93 -0.55 6.39
C ASN A 20 6.07 -0.15 5.45
N THR A 21 6.63 -1.09 4.69
CA THR A 21 7.68 -0.79 3.70
C THR A 21 7.21 0.22 2.64
N ILE A 22 5.97 0.10 2.16
CA ILE A 22 5.41 1.05 1.19
C ILE A 22 5.22 2.44 1.82
N SER A 23 4.74 2.51 3.06
CA SER A 23 4.62 3.75 3.83
C SER A 23 5.98 4.46 3.96
N GLU A 24 7.02 3.74 4.34
CA GLU A 24 8.39 4.26 4.43
C GLU A 24 8.92 4.75 3.06
N GLY A 25 8.62 4.02 1.99
CA GLY A 25 8.95 4.43 0.62
C GLY A 25 8.25 5.73 0.20
N LEU A 26 6.97 5.87 0.53
CA LEU A 26 6.20 7.09 0.28
C LEU A 26 6.73 8.29 1.07
N GLU A 27 7.07 8.10 2.35
CA GLU A 27 7.70 9.13 3.18
C GLU A 27 9.06 9.55 2.60
N TYR A 28 9.87 8.60 2.14
CA TYR A 28 11.13 8.92 1.47
C TYR A 28 10.90 9.77 0.22
N LEU A 29 9.95 9.39 -0.63
CA LEU A 29 9.62 10.13 -1.85
C LEU A 29 9.14 11.55 -1.55
N GLU A 30 8.22 11.72 -0.59
CA GLU A 30 7.73 13.04 -0.14
C GLU A 30 8.87 13.99 0.24
N ASN A 31 9.88 13.46 0.93
CA ASN A 31 11.00 14.23 1.45
C ASN A 31 12.14 14.46 0.45
N ASN A 32 12.24 13.64 -0.62
CA ASN A 32 13.39 13.66 -1.53
C ASN A 32 13.06 14.01 -2.99
N ILE A 33 11.78 14.13 -3.37
CA ILE A 33 11.40 14.68 -4.68
C ILE A 33 11.59 16.21 -4.67
N THR A 34 12.78 16.64 -5.07
CA THR A 34 13.12 18.05 -5.30
C THR A 34 13.42 18.31 -6.79
N GLU A 35 13.68 19.55 -7.20
CA GLU A 35 14.12 19.85 -8.58
C GLU A 35 15.35 19.02 -8.99
N GLU A 36 16.31 18.83 -8.07
CA GLU A 36 17.49 17.98 -8.24
C GLU A 36 17.35 16.65 -7.49
N ALA A 37 16.26 15.91 -7.71
CA ALA A 37 16.00 14.65 -7.03
C ALA A 37 17.15 13.64 -7.26
N PRO A 38 17.66 12.97 -6.19
CA PRO A 38 18.67 11.93 -6.34
C PRO A 38 18.15 10.79 -7.24
N PRO A 39 19.02 10.11 -8.02
CA PRO A 39 18.63 8.95 -8.83
C PRO A 39 17.91 7.85 -8.02
N GLN A 40 18.23 7.74 -6.73
CA GLN A 40 17.60 6.83 -5.79
C GLN A 40 16.09 7.05 -5.66
N THR A 41 15.59 8.26 -5.87
CA THR A 41 14.15 8.59 -5.84
C THR A 41 13.38 7.81 -6.89
N GLN A 42 13.95 7.64 -8.08
CA GLN A 42 13.34 6.84 -9.14
C GLN A 42 13.30 5.36 -8.76
N GLN A 43 14.39 4.83 -8.19
CA GLN A 43 14.45 3.45 -7.75
C GLN A 43 13.42 3.17 -6.63
N VAL A 44 13.35 4.04 -5.62
CA VAL A 44 12.37 3.89 -4.53
C VAL A 44 10.94 3.94 -5.05
N PHE A 45 10.66 4.78 -6.05
CA PHE A 45 9.36 4.81 -6.71
C PHE A 45 9.04 3.49 -7.43
N GLU A 46 9.99 2.92 -8.18
CA GLU A 46 9.81 1.64 -8.86
C GLU A 46 9.61 0.48 -7.85
N ASP A 47 10.40 0.45 -6.78
CA ASP A 47 10.27 -0.54 -5.70
C ASP A 47 8.90 -0.43 -5.00
N MET A 48 8.40 0.81 -4.82
CA MET A 48 7.07 1.06 -4.26
C MET A 48 5.95 0.57 -5.17
N LEU A 49 6.07 0.73 -6.50
CA LEU A 49 5.10 0.17 -7.45
C LEU A 49 5.05 -1.37 -7.38
N LEU A 50 6.21 -2.02 -7.28
CA LEU A 50 6.28 -3.47 -7.09
C LEU A 50 5.63 -3.90 -5.78
N GLY A 51 5.82 -3.13 -4.71
CA GLY A 51 5.14 -3.35 -3.44
C GLY A 51 3.62 -3.25 -3.56
N LEU A 52 3.10 -2.21 -4.22
CA LEU A 52 1.66 -2.04 -4.45
C LEU A 52 1.08 -3.17 -5.31
N GLU A 53 1.81 -3.63 -6.33
CA GLU A 53 1.41 -4.79 -7.12
C GLU A 53 1.30 -6.05 -6.24
N GLN A 54 2.28 -6.28 -5.36
CA GLN A 54 2.26 -7.42 -4.45
C GLN A 54 1.09 -7.33 -3.45
N VAL A 55 0.76 -6.14 -2.95
CA VAL A 55 -0.44 -5.91 -2.12
C VAL A 55 -1.71 -6.30 -2.89
N SER A 56 -1.85 -5.85 -4.14
CA SER A 56 -3.00 -6.17 -4.98
C SER A 56 -3.15 -7.68 -5.19
N ARG A 57 -2.05 -8.40 -5.46
CA ARG A 57 -2.06 -9.86 -5.59
C ARG A 57 -2.45 -10.56 -4.29
N SER A 58 -2.02 -10.04 -3.14
CA SER A 58 -2.42 -10.56 -1.84
C SER A 58 -3.91 -10.38 -1.56
N HIS A 59 -4.56 -9.34 -2.13
CA HIS A 59 -6.00 -9.14 -1.96
C HIS A 59 -6.86 -10.25 -2.54
N ASP A 60 -6.44 -10.91 -3.62
CA ASP A 60 -7.14 -12.09 -4.15
C ASP A 60 -7.19 -13.22 -3.10
N GLN A 61 -6.07 -13.43 -2.40
CA GLN A 61 -6.00 -14.43 -1.32
C GLN A 61 -6.78 -13.97 -0.09
N MET A 62 -6.73 -12.68 0.26
CA MET A 62 -7.52 -12.14 1.39
C MET A 62 -9.02 -12.24 1.13
N GLY A 63 -9.47 -12.03 -0.10
CA GLY A 63 -10.87 -12.17 -0.48
C GLY A 63 -11.41 -13.59 -0.27
N ILE A 64 -10.57 -14.60 -0.53
CA ILE A 64 -10.90 -16.02 -0.25
C ILE A 64 -10.81 -16.29 1.25
N LEU A 65 -9.75 -15.82 1.91
CA LEU A 65 -9.50 -16.08 3.33
C LEU A 65 -10.58 -15.51 4.25
N PHE A 66 -11.15 -14.37 3.84
CA PHE A 66 -12.12 -13.59 4.60
C PHE A 66 -13.43 -13.41 3.83
N GLU A 67 -13.82 -14.39 3.01
CA GLU A 67 -15.06 -14.33 2.19
C GLU A 67 -16.31 -14.06 3.05
N GLU A 68 -16.38 -14.63 4.26
CA GLU A 68 -17.49 -14.42 5.22
C GLU A 68 -17.45 -13.05 5.93
N ARG A 69 -16.43 -12.22 5.67
CA ARG A 69 -16.21 -10.93 6.33
C ARG A 69 -16.43 -9.79 5.34
N GLU A 70 -17.65 -9.27 5.33
CA GLU A 70 -18.04 -8.14 4.49
C GLU A 70 -17.14 -6.90 4.70
N GLU A 71 -16.50 -6.79 5.87
CA GLU A 71 -15.60 -5.71 6.27
C GLU A 71 -14.34 -5.58 5.40
N VAL A 72 -13.84 -6.69 4.82
CA VAL A 72 -12.57 -6.68 4.05
C VAL A 72 -12.77 -6.19 2.62
N GLN A 73 -13.95 -6.42 2.05
CA GLN A 73 -14.26 -6.09 0.66
C GLN A 73 -14.11 -4.60 0.34
N PRO A 74 -14.66 -3.66 1.13
CA PRO A 74 -14.45 -2.24 0.88
C PRO A 74 -12.96 -1.86 0.99
N LEU A 75 -12.21 -2.45 1.93
CA LEU A 75 -10.78 -2.17 2.06
C LEU A 75 -9.97 -2.64 0.83
N ILE A 76 -10.35 -3.76 0.22
CA ILE A 76 -9.74 -4.22 -1.04
C ILE A 76 -10.09 -3.27 -2.20
N VAL A 77 -11.33 -2.78 -2.25
CA VAL A 77 -11.77 -1.83 -3.30
C VAL A 77 -11.08 -0.47 -3.14
N ASP A 78 -11.03 0.08 -1.94
CA ASP A 78 -10.43 1.39 -1.63
C ASP A 78 -8.93 1.43 -2.01
N PHE A 79 -8.23 0.30 -1.92
CA PHE A 79 -6.85 0.20 -2.38
C PHE A 79 -6.69 0.48 -3.88
N HIS A 80 -7.65 0.02 -4.70
CA HIS A 80 -7.61 0.29 -6.13
C HIS A 80 -7.72 1.78 -6.44
N GLU A 81 -8.47 2.53 -5.64
CA GLU A 81 -8.57 3.99 -5.78
C GLU A 81 -7.21 4.66 -5.53
N ILE A 82 -6.44 4.17 -4.55
CA ILE A 82 -5.08 4.68 -4.28
C ILE A 82 -4.15 4.40 -5.47
N VAL A 83 -4.20 3.18 -6.03
CA VAL A 83 -3.41 2.83 -7.21
C VAL A 83 -3.81 3.72 -8.40
N GLN A 84 -5.10 4.01 -8.59
CA GLN A 84 -5.57 4.93 -9.63
C GLN A 84 -5.09 6.37 -9.41
N LEU A 85 -5.11 6.87 -8.17
CA LEU A 85 -4.54 8.19 -7.85
C LEU A 85 -3.07 8.27 -8.23
N LEU A 86 -2.30 7.22 -7.95
CA LEU A 86 -0.88 7.17 -8.26
C LEU A 86 -0.59 7.14 -9.78
N GLN A 87 -1.51 6.66 -10.62
CA GLN A 87 -1.32 6.68 -12.09
C GLN A 87 -1.08 8.09 -12.63
N GLY A 88 -1.65 9.11 -11.98
CA GLY A 88 -1.40 10.52 -12.32
C GLY A 88 0.09 10.88 -12.31
N TRP A 89 0.93 10.15 -11.56
CA TRP A 89 2.38 10.37 -11.52
C TRP A 89 3.03 10.36 -12.91
N PHE A 90 2.55 9.48 -13.81
CA PHE A 90 3.11 9.32 -15.16
C PHE A 90 2.69 10.43 -16.12
N GLU A 91 1.64 11.19 -15.77
CA GLU A 91 1.13 12.30 -16.58
C GLU A 91 1.83 13.62 -16.23
N LEU A 92 2.51 13.68 -15.08
CA LEU A 92 3.15 14.89 -14.54
C LEU A 92 4.56 15.07 -15.08
N GLY A 93 4.84 16.28 -15.56
CA GLY A 93 6.11 16.62 -16.22
C GLY A 93 7.20 17.07 -15.25
N THR A 94 6.84 17.55 -14.07
CA THR A 94 7.79 18.11 -13.11
C THR A 94 7.80 17.37 -11.77
N ASN A 95 8.95 17.42 -11.09
CA ASN A 95 9.10 16.84 -9.74
C ASN A 95 8.20 17.55 -8.72
N GLU A 96 7.98 18.86 -8.84
CA GLU A 96 7.08 19.60 -7.95
C GLU A 96 5.63 19.13 -8.09
N GLU A 97 5.14 18.89 -9.31
CA GLU A 97 3.81 18.33 -9.53
C GLU A 97 3.69 16.92 -8.93
N LYS A 98 4.70 16.07 -9.15
CA LYS A 98 4.75 14.71 -8.60
C LYS A 98 4.76 14.69 -7.08
N ARG A 99 5.54 15.57 -6.46
CA ARG A 99 5.54 15.76 -5.01
C ARG A 99 4.16 16.20 -4.52
N ARG A 100 3.53 17.16 -5.21
CA ARG A 100 2.18 17.61 -4.85
C ARG A 100 1.15 16.48 -4.92
N LEU A 101 1.20 15.65 -5.97
CA LEU A 101 0.36 14.46 -6.09
C LEU A 101 0.53 13.52 -4.88
N LEU A 102 1.78 13.24 -4.48
CA LEU A 102 2.04 12.39 -3.32
C LEU A 102 1.50 13.01 -2.02
N VAL A 103 1.95 14.23 -1.70
CA VAL A 103 1.67 14.89 -0.41
C VAL A 103 0.19 15.20 -0.24
N GLU A 104 -0.48 15.69 -1.27
CA GLU A 104 -1.88 16.14 -1.15
C GLU A 104 -2.89 15.01 -1.35
N LYS A 105 -2.52 13.91 -2.03
CA LYS A 105 -3.48 12.87 -2.42
C LYS A 105 -3.05 11.47 -2.02
N VAL A 106 -1.90 10.99 -2.54
CA VAL A 106 -1.55 9.57 -2.41
C VAL A 106 -1.19 9.21 -0.98
N VAL A 107 -0.31 9.96 -0.32
CA VAL A 107 0.16 9.66 1.04
C VAL A 107 -1.00 9.69 2.05
N PRO A 108 -1.85 10.73 2.10
CA PRO A 108 -2.99 10.74 3.03
C PRO A 108 -3.99 9.60 2.78
N ALA A 109 -4.27 9.28 1.51
CA ALA A 109 -5.18 8.19 1.15
C ALA A 109 -4.59 6.83 1.56
N TYR A 110 -3.31 6.60 1.25
CA TYR A 110 -2.61 5.38 1.61
C TYR A 110 -2.52 5.18 3.13
N GLU A 111 -2.17 6.21 3.89
CA GLU A 111 -2.03 6.09 5.35
C GLU A 111 -3.37 5.81 6.06
N THR A 112 -4.43 6.44 5.57
CA THR A 112 -5.79 6.20 6.08
C THR A 112 -6.21 4.76 5.83
N TRP A 113 -6.08 4.32 4.58
CA TRP A 113 -6.40 2.95 4.18
C TRP A 113 -5.53 1.91 4.89
N ARG A 114 -4.21 2.14 4.96
CA ARG A 114 -3.24 1.26 5.65
C ARG A 114 -3.67 1.06 7.08
N THR A 115 -3.97 2.12 7.81
CA THR A 115 -4.38 2.04 9.21
C THR A 115 -5.62 1.17 9.38
N GLN A 116 -6.63 1.32 8.51
CA GLN A 116 -7.84 0.50 8.53
C GLN A 116 -7.56 -0.97 8.20
N MET A 117 -6.75 -1.22 7.17
CA MET A 117 -6.36 -2.56 6.77
C MET A 117 -5.53 -3.27 7.86
N GLN A 118 -4.57 -2.58 8.46
CA GLN A 118 -3.79 -3.13 9.58
C GLN A 118 -4.67 -3.40 10.80
N ALA A 119 -5.65 -2.54 11.10
CA ALA A 119 -6.60 -2.79 12.18
C ALA A 119 -7.45 -4.05 11.93
N PHE A 120 -7.79 -4.32 10.67
CA PHE A 120 -8.47 -5.55 10.27
C PHE A 120 -7.56 -6.78 10.39
N VAL A 121 -6.31 -6.71 9.92
CA VAL A 121 -5.41 -7.88 9.83
C VAL A 121 -4.74 -8.25 11.16
N LYS A 122 -4.35 -7.26 11.99
CA LYS A 122 -3.58 -7.50 13.22
C LYS A 122 -4.19 -8.50 14.21
N PRO A 123 -5.51 -8.56 14.44
CA PRO A 123 -6.13 -9.58 15.29
C PRO A 123 -5.82 -11.02 14.86
N TYR A 124 -5.53 -11.22 13.58
CA TYR A 124 -5.20 -12.53 13.01
C TYR A 124 -3.70 -12.81 12.98
N ILE A 125 -2.82 -11.87 13.32
CA ILE A 125 -1.37 -12.09 13.38
C ILE A 125 -0.94 -12.52 14.79
N ALA A 126 -1.57 -11.97 15.84
CA ALA A 126 -1.06 -12.05 17.21
C ALA A 126 -1.31 -13.39 17.96
N HIS A 127 -1.33 -14.53 17.26
CA HIS A 127 -1.64 -15.84 17.84
C HIS A 127 -0.46 -16.82 17.76
#